data_AF-A0A969M879-F1
#
_entry.id   AF-A0A969M879-F1
#
_cell.length_a   1.000
_cell.length_b   1.000
_cell.length_c   1.000
_cell.angle_alpha   90.00
_cell.angle_beta   90.00
_cell.angle_gamma   90.00
#
_symmetry.space_group_name_H-M   'P 1'
#
loop_
_entity.id
_entity.type
_entity.pdbx_description
1 polymer ?
#
loop_
_entity_poly.entity_id
_entity_poly.type
_entity_poly.pdbx_seq_one_letter_code
_entity_poly.pdbx_strand_id
1 'polypeptide(L)' 'RDDPEGCFQGAHIADRPDASFQFIAGRILDGYKLRELSAELDIPVPTLSSFYQRNQKRFAPKLRDYLTQ' A
#
# COMPACT_ATOMS: atom_id res chain seq x y z
N ARG A 1 1.97 7.07 14.98
CA ARG A 1 2.70 6.30 13.94
C ARG A 1 2.41 7.06 12.67
N ASP A 2 3.20 8.09 12.41
CA ASP A 2 2.79 9.21 11.56
C ASP A 2 3.64 9.21 10.30
N ASP A 3 2.97 9.34 9.17
CA ASP A 3 3.52 9.65 7.85
C ASP A 3 3.56 11.18 7.74
N PRO A 4 4.66 11.86 8.15
CA PRO A 4 4.66 13.32 8.33
C PRO A 4 4.56 14.07 7.00
N GLU A 5 4.84 13.38 5.89
CA GLU A 5 4.72 13.92 4.53
C GLU A 5 3.39 13.55 3.85
N GLY A 6 2.55 12.70 4.45
CA GLY A 6 1.32 12.19 3.84
C GLY A 6 1.55 11.45 2.51
N CYS A 7 2.79 11.05 2.23
CA CYS A 7 3.20 10.49 0.95
C CYS A 7 2.64 9.07 0.73
N PHE A 8 2.44 8.30 1.80
CA PHE A 8 1.90 6.95 1.75
C PHE A 8 0.37 6.94 1.77
N GLN A 9 -0.25 7.86 2.50
CA GLN A 9 -1.71 8.03 2.53
C GLN A 9 -2.23 8.68 1.25
N GLY A 10 -1.47 9.62 0.66
CA GLY A 10 -1.78 10.25 -0.63
C GLY A 10 -1.53 9.35 -1.85
N ALA A 11 -0.69 8.33 -1.71
CA ALA A 11 -0.55 7.28 -2.72
C ALA A 11 -1.72 6.30 -2.59
N HIS A 12 -2.81 6.56 -3.32
CA HIS A 12 -3.99 5.70 -3.37
C HIS A 12 -4.35 5.34 -4.81
N ILE A 13 -5.15 4.28 -4.99
CA ILE A 13 -5.72 3.94 -6.29
C ILE A 13 -6.73 5.05 -6.66
N ALA A 14 -6.80 5.43 -7.93
CA ALA A 14 -7.70 6.48 -8.41
C ALA A 14 -9.14 6.23 -7.92
N ASP A 15 -9.79 7.27 -7.39
CA ASP A 15 -11.14 7.22 -6.80
C ASP A 15 -11.33 6.26 -5.61
N ARG A 16 -10.23 5.72 -5.05
CA ARG A 16 -10.25 4.76 -3.93
C ARG A 16 -9.25 5.18 -2.83
N PRO A 17 -9.55 6.22 -2.04
CA PRO A 17 -8.69 6.66 -0.94
C PRO A 17 -8.59 5.62 0.20
N ASP A 18 -9.56 4.70 0.27
CA ASP A 18 -9.57 3.52 1.14
C ASP A 18 -8.52 2.48 0.73
N ALA A 19 -8.09 2.46 -0.53
CA ALA A 19 -7.05 1.59 -1.06
C ALA A 19 -5.68 2.30 -1.16
N SER A 20 -5.26 2.96 -0.08
CA SER A 20 -3.94 3.59 0.01
C SER A 20 -2.80 2.58 0.12
N PHE A 21 -1.59 2.98 -0.27
CA PHE A 21 -0.41 2.14 -0.12
C PHE A 21 -0.16 1.81 1.36
N GLN A 22 -0.38 2.76 2.27
CA GLN A 22 -0.29 2.52 3.71
C GLN A 22 -1.26 1.43 4.17
N PHE A 23 -2.52 1.49 3.75
CA PHE A 23 -3.53 0.48 4.10
C PHE A 23 -3.12 -0.89 3.58
N ILE A 24 -2.79 -0.99 2.29
CA ILE A 24 -2.41 -2.26 1.65
C ILE A 24 -1.15 -2.84 2.29
N ALA A 25 -0.10 -2.03 2.48
CA ALA A 25 1.13 -2.46 3.10
C ALA A 25 0.92 -2.90 4.55
N GLY A 26 0.10 -2.17 5.32
CA GLY A 26 -0.27 -2.53 6.70
C GLY A 26 -0.95 -3.90 6.77
N ARG A 27 -1.93 -4.15 5.90
CA ARG A 27 -2.62 -5.46 5.85
C ARG A 27 -1.67 -6.59 5.44
N ILE A 28 -0.74 -6.35 4.52
CA ILE A 28 0.28 -7.33 4.14
C ILE A 28 1.20 -7.65 5.32
N LEU A 29 1.58 -6.66 6.13
CA LEU A 29 2.35 -6.86 7.36
C LEU A 29 1.58 -7.65 8.42
N ASP A 30 0.25 -7.48 8.47
CA ASP A 30 -0.65 -8.28 9.31
C ASP A 30 -0.86 -9.72 8.78
N GLY A 31 -0.28 -10.05 7.62
CA GLY A 31 -0.30 -11.40 7.02
C GLY A 31 -1.34 -11.62 5.92
N TYR A 32 -2.10 -10.58 5.53
CA TYR A 32 -3.07 -10.67 4.45
C TYR A 32 -2.40 -10.74 3.07
N LYS A 33 -3.05 -11.44 2.14
CA LYS A 33 -2.60 -11.52 0.74
C LYS A 33 -3.30 -10.48 -0.13
N LEU A 34 -2.61 -10.01 -1.18
CA LEU A 34 -3.19 -9.11 -2.18
C LEU A 34 -4.50 -9.64 -2.80
N ARG A 35 -4.68 -10.96 -2.87
CA ARG A 35 -5.93 -11.57 -3.36
C ARG A 35 -7.11 -11.36 -2.42
N GLU A 36 -6.86 -11.39 -1.11
CA GLU A 36 -7.89 -11.14 -0.09
C GLU A 36 -8.26 -9.67 -0.08
N LEU A 37 -7.26 -8.78 -0.14
CA LEU A 37 -7.46 -7.34 -0.25
C LEU A 37 -8.15 -6.94 -1.55
N SER A 38 -7.90 -7.65 -2.63
CA SER A 38 -8.59 -7.47 -3.91
C SER A 38 -10.09 -7.76 -3.78
N ALA A 39 -10.47 -8.81 -3.05
CA ALA A 39 -11.87 -9.13 -2.78
C ALA A 39 -12.50 -8.15 -1.78
N GLU A 40 -11.76 -7.75 -0.74
CA GLU A 40 -12.22 -6.79 0.29
C GLU A 40 -12.47 -5.40 -0.30
N LEU A 41 -11.56 -4.93 -1.17
CA LEU A 41 -11.61 -3.61 -1.78
C LEU A 41 -12.39 -3.58 -3.10
N ASP A 42 -12.87 -4.73 -3.59
CA ASP A 42 -13.46 -4.88 -4.94
C ASP A 42 -12.56 -4.31 -6.05
N ILE A 43 -11.24 -4.49 -5.92
CA ILE A 43 -10.24 -4.02 -6.87
C ILE A 43 -9.62 -5.24 -7.55
N PRO A 44 -9.52 -5.29 -8.89
CA PRO A 44 -8.87 -6.41 -9.56
C PRO A 44 -7.44 -6.64 -9.04
N VAL A 45 -7.10 -7.88 -8.71
CA VAL A 45 -5.74 -8.31 -8.32
C VAL A 45 -4.63 -7.70 -9.21
N PRO A 46 -4.73 -7.68 -10.56
CA PRO A 46 -3.68 -7.08 -11.38
C PRO A 46 -3.50 -5.57 -11.15
N THR A 47 -4.60 -4.84 -10.89
CA THR A 47 -4.57 -3.42 -10.53
C THR A 47 -3.90 -3.23 -9.19
N LEU A 48 -4.34 -3.98 -8.18
CA LEU A 48 -3.80 -3.93 -6.82
C LEU A 48 -2.31 -4.28 -6.79
N SER A 49 -1.92 -5.35 -7.49
CA SER A 49 -0.53 -5.81 -7.59
C SER A 49 0.35 -4.78 -8.30
N SER A 50 -0.10 -4.24 -9.45
CA SER A 50 0.65 -3.22 -10.19
C SER A 50 0.80 -1.94 -9.39
N PHE A 51 -0.24 -1.54 -8.65
CA PHE A 51 -0.20 -0.40 -7.74
C PHE A 51 0.78 -0.64 -6.60
N TYR A 52 0.68 -1.78 -5.93
CA TYR A 52 1.54 -2.15 -4.82
C TYR A 52 3.00 -2.20 -5.23
N GLN A 53 3.33 -2.87 -6.35
CA GLN A 53 4.72 -2.95 -6.84
C GLN A 53 5.29 -1.59 -7.23
N ARG A 54 4.51 -0.72 -7.88
CA ARG A 54 4.96 0.62 -8.27
C ARG A 54 5.29 1.48 -7.05
N ASN A 55 4.40 1.49 -6.08
CA ASN A 55 4.59 2.24 -4.83
C ASN A 55 5.67 1.59 -3.96
N GLN A 56 5.75 0.27 -3.91
CA GLN A 56 6.82 -0.44 -3.22
C GLN A 56 8.18 -0.06 -3.80
N LYS A 57 8.37 0.02 -5.11
CA LYS A 57 9.64 0.49 -5.70
C LYS A 57 9.92 1.96 -5.40
N ARG A 58 8.89 2.81 -5.51
CA ARG A 58 8.97 4.25 -5.22
C ARG A 58 9.36 4.52 -3.77
N PHE A 59 8.83 3.73 -2.86
CA PHE A 59 9.02 3.91 -1.42
C PHE A 59 9.99 2.92 -0.80
N ALA A 60 10.50 1.91 -1.51
CA ALA A 60 11.50 0.96 -1.02
C ALA A 60 12.67 1.62 -0.29
N PRO A 61 13.29 2.70 -0.80
CA PRO A 61 14.34 3.40 -0.05
C PRO A 61 13.83 3.97 1.27
N LYS A 62 12.65 4.62 1.27
CA LYS A 62 12.03 5.19 2.47
C LYS A 62 11.52 4.14 3.47
N LEU A 63 10.99 3.02 2.99
CA LEU A 63 10.48 1.91 3.79
C LEU A 63 11.59 1.18 4.52
N ARG A 64 12.78 1.05 3.90
CA ARG A 64 13.97 0.53 4.59
C ARG A 64 14.33 1.40 5.79
N ASP A 65 14.37 2.71 5.62
CA ASP A 65 14.64 3.62 6.74
C ASP A 65 13.54 3.52 7.82
N TYR A 66 12.27 3.38 7.43
CA TYR A 66 11.14 3.24 8.37
C TYR A 66 11.08 1.91 9.13
N LEU A 67 11.51 0.81 8.52
CA LEU A 67 11.46 -0.53 9.14
C LEU A 67 12.73 -0.86 9.94
N THR A 68 13.77 -0.03 9.85
CA THR A 68 15.04 -0.23 10.58
C THR A 68 15.19 0.72 11.79
N GLN A 69 14.12 1.45 12.16
CA GLN A 69 14.01 2.17 13.44
C GLN A 69 13.22 1.36 14.47
#